data_AF-L9MEJ6-F1
#
_entry.id   AF-L9MEJ6-F1
#
_cell.length_a   1.000
_cell.length_b   1.000
_cell.length_c   1.000
_cell.angle_alpha   90.00
_cell.angle_beta   90.00
_cell.angle_gamma   90.00
#
_symmetry.space_group_name_H-M   'P 1'
#
loop_
_entity.id
_entity.type
_entity.pdbx_description
1 polymer ?
#
loop_
_entity_poly.entity_id
_entity_poly.type
_entity_poly.pdbx_seq_one_letter_code
_entity_poly.pdbx_strand_id
1 'polypeptide(L)'
;TNKANGVDKNYDLTFVDGALDIAKAKATVTANSVSTVYNGQNQTATGFSATGLVNGEDSSVLTGVTASVTAKDAGSYTNKANGVDKNYDLTFVDGALNIAKAKATVTANSVSTVYNGQNQTASGFS
;
A
#
# COMPACT_ATOMS: atom_id res chain seq x y z
N THR A 1 -30.94 10.67 -20.13
CA THR A 1 -31.15 11.02 -21.54
C THR A 1 -31.82 12.37 -21.60
N ASN A 2 -31.37 13.26 -22.48
CA ASN A 2 -31.98 14.57 -22.66
C ASN A 2 -33.05 14.45 -23.74
N LYS A 3 -34.32 14.49 -23.33
CA LYS A 3 -35.44 14.21 -24.24
C LYS A 3 -35.95 15.49 -24.86
N ALA A 4 -36.11 15.48 -26.19
CA ALA A 4 -36.83 16.53 -26.89
C ALA A 4 -38.30 16.14 -27.03
N ASN A 5 -39.21 17.06 -26.72
CA ASN A 5 -40.65 16.88 -26.92
C ASN A 5 -41.32 18.21 -27.31
N GLY A 6 -42.48 18.10 -27.96
CA GLY A 6 -43.26 19.25 -28.42
C GLY A 6 -44.29 18.84 -29.47
N VAL A 7 -45.18 19.77 -29.79
CA VAL A 7 -46.14 19.64 -30.89
C VAL A 7 -46.17 20.96 -31.66
N ASP A 8 -46.36 20.88 -32.97
CA ASP A 8 -46.57 22.05 -33.81
C ASP A 8 -47.77 21.80 -34.73
N LYS A 9 -48.49 22.88 -35.07
CA LYS A 9 -49.71 22.79 -35.89
C LYS A 9 -49.40 22.61 -37.39
N ASN A 10 -48.25 23.09 -37.84
CA ASN A 10 -47.89 23.21 -39.24
C ASN A 10 -46.77 22.23 -39.65
N TYR A 11 -46.03 21.67 -38.70
CA TYR A 11 -44.92 20.74 -38.96
C TYR A 11 -45.11 19.40 -38.24
N ASP A 12 -44.81 18.31 -38.96
CA ASP A 12 -44.61 16.99 -38.36
C ASP A 12 -43.22 16.94 -37.71
N LEU A 13 -43.18 16.90 -36.38
CA LEU A 13 -41.94 16.90 -35.63
C LEU A 13 -41.45 15.46 -35.41
N THR A 14 -40.18 15.21 -35.76
CA THR A 14 -39.45 14.02 -35.32
C THR A 14 -38.41 14.43 -34.29
N PHE A 15 -38.40 13.74 -33.15
CA PHE A 15 -37.46 14.03 -32.07
C PHE A 15 -36.35 13.00 -32.04
N VAL A 16 -35.13 13.49 -31.86
CA VAL A 16 -33.94 12.68 -31.58
C VAL A 16 -33.48 13.04 -30.19
N ASP A 17 -33.47 12.05 -29.29
CA ASP A 17 -32.99 12.24 -27.93
C ASP A 17 -31.47 12.45 -27.91
N GLY A 18 -31.01 13.37 -27.07
CA GLY A 18 -29.60 13.56 -26.76
C GLY A 18 -29.13 12.71 -25.58
N ALA A 19 -27.82 12.59 -25.43
CA ALA A 19 -27.18 11.94 -24.29
C ALA A 19 -26.23 12.91 -23.56
N LEU A 20 -26.08 12.69 -22.25
CA LEU A 20 -25.01 13.27 -21.45
C LEU A 20 -24.10 12.12 -21.02
N ASP A 21 -22.83 12.22 -21.39
CA ASP A 21 -21.79 11.32 -20.95
C ASP A 21 -20.90 12.03 -19.93
N ILE A 22 -20.56 11.33 -18.84
CA ILE A 22 -19.70 11.84 -17.78
C ILE A 22 -18.54 10.87 -17.64
N ALA A 23 -17.39 11.28 -18.16
CA ALA A 23 -16.15 10.53 -17.98
C ALA A 23 -15.70 10.55 -16.52
N LYS A 24 -15.02 9.49 -16.10
CA LYS A 24 -14.38 9.42 -14.79
C LYS A 24 -13.25 10.45 -14.67
N ALA A 25 -13.07 10.97 -13.46
CA ALA A 25 -11.89 11.76 -13.13
C ALA A 25 -10.68 10.84 -12.91
N LYS A 26 -9.45 11.36 -13.06
CA LYS A 26 -8.24 10.59 -12.80
C LYS A 26 -7.74 10.86 -11.38
N ALA A 27 -7.42 9.81 -10.64
CA ALA A 27 -6.79 9.94 -9.32
C ALA A 27 -5.64 8.95 -9.15
N THR A 28 -4.61 9.36 -8.42
CA THR A 28 -3.47 8.49 -8.06
C THR A 28 -3.55 8.13 -6.59
N VAL A 29 -3.55 6.83 -6.30
CA VAL A 29 -3.48 6.25 -4.96
C VAL A 29 -2.04 5.86 -4.67
N THR A 30 -1.52 6.29 -3.52
CA THR A 30 -0.17 5.91 -3.04
C THR A 30 -0.28 5.18 -1.72
N ALA A 31 0.09 3.90 -1.69
CA ALA A 31 0.12 3.11 -0.47
C ALA A 31 1.19 3.62 0.50
N ASN A 32 0.88 3.54 1.80
CA ASN A 32 1.81 3.99 2.84
C ASN A 32 3.05 3.10 2.91
N SER A 33 4.19 3.72 3.24
CA SER A 33 5.43 3.02 3.52
C SER A 33 5.82 3.17 4.99
N VAL A 34 6.32 2.09 5.58
CA VAL A 34 6.74 2.02 6.98
C VAL A 34 8.10 1.34 7.07
N SER A 35 8.99 1.88 7.90
CA SER A 35 10.29 1.28 8.19
C SER A 35 10.42 1.00 9.68
N THR A 36 10.90 -0.19 10.02
CA THR A 36 10.99 -0.70 11.40
C THR A 36 12.24 -1.55 11.61
N VAL A 37 12.47 -1.99 12.84
CA VAL A 37 13.50 -2.99 13.18
C VAL A 37 12.81 -4.25 13.68
N TYR A 38 13.35 -5.41 13.34
CA TYR A 38 12.87 -6.70 13.84
C TYR A 38 12.75 -6.69 15.37
N ASN A 39 11.56 -7.00 15.88
CA ASN A 39 11.24 -6.99 17.32
C ASN A 39 10.61 -8.31 17.80
N GLY A 40 10.62 -9.36 16.95
CA GLY A 40 10.02 -10.65 17.25
C GLY A 40 8.50 -10.74 17.06
N GLN A 41 7.84 -9.65 16.66
CA GLN A 41 6.39 -9.57 16.42
C GLN A 41 6.06 -9.26 14.97
N ASN A 42 4.79 -9.46 14.60
CA ASN A 42 4.28 -9.02 13.29
C ASN A 42 4.28 -7.50 13.23
N GLN A 43 4.67 -6.96 12.07
CA GLN A 43 4.70 -5.54 11.77
C GLN A 43 3.86 -5.31 10.52
N THR A 44 3.20 -4.16 10.44
CA THR A 44 2.20 -3.89 9.41
C THR A 44 2.36 -2.48 8.86
N ALA A 45 2.31 -2.34 7.54
CA ALA A 45 2.04 -1.07 6.88
C ALA A 45 0.62 -1.11 6.32
N THR A 46 -0.21 -0.13 6.67
CA THR A 46 -1.60 -0.03 6.20
C THR A 46 -1.93 1.37 5.71
N GLY A 47 -2.96 1.44 4.87
CA GLY A 47 -3.53 2.69 4.38
C GLY A 47 -2.81 3.25 3.17
N PHE A 48 -3.38 4.34 2.67
CA PHE A 48 -2.94 5.02 1.47
C PHE A 48 -3.32 6.50 1.54
N SER A 49 -2.71 7.30 0.66
CA SER A 49 -3.14 8.66 0.34
C SER A 49 -3.59 8.72 -1.12
N ALA A 50 -4.34 9.76 -1.48
CA ALA A 50 -4.81 9.96 -2.85
C ALA A 50 -4.62 11.42 -3.29
N THR A 51 -4.34 11.60 -4.58
CA THR A 51 -4.25 12.91 -5.24
C THR A 51 -5.06 12.89 -6.53
N GLY A 52 -5.48 14.05 -7.02
CA GLY A 52 -6.36 14.17 -8.19
C GLY A 52 -7.85 14.02 -7.89
N LEU A 53 -8.22 13.94 -6.60
CA LEU A 53 -9.61 14.01 -6.17
C LEU A 53 -10.16 15.43 -6.40
N VAL A 54 -11.44 15.52 -6.76
CA VAL A 54 -12.09 16.78 -7.14
C VAL A 54 -12.93 17.34 -5.98
N ASN A 55 -13.31 18.62 -6.07
CA ASN A 55 -14.26 19.26 -5.14
C ASN A 55 -13.88 19.19 -3.65
N GLY A 56 -12.59 19.09 -3.33
CA GLY A 56 -12.12 18.99 -1.94
C GLY A 56 -12.36 17.64 -1.28
N GLU A 57 -12.69 16.61 -2.07
CA GLU A 57 -12.75 15.23 -1.59
C GLU A 57 -11.38 14.74 -1.08
N ASP A 58 -11.41 13.80 -0.15
CA ASP A 58 -10.23 13.11 0.37
C ASP A 58 -10.33 11.59 0.12
N SER A 59 -9.29 10.85 0.49
CA SER A 59 -9.19 9.41 0.24
C SER A 59 -10.32 8.56 0.82
N SER A 60 -11.13 9.09 1.75
CA SER A 60 -12.28 8.37 2.31
C SER A 60 -13.37 8.06 1.27
N VAL A 61 -13.43 8.80 0.15
CA VAL A 61 -14.38 8.52 -0.93
C VAL A 61 -14.02 7.25 -1.70
N LEU A 62 -12.75 6.84 -1.67
CA LEU A 62 -12.23 5.66 -2.37
C LEU A 62 -12.46 4.37 -1.55
N THR A 63 -13.71 4.10 -1.18
CA THR A 63 -14.08 2.98 -0.28
C THR A 63 -13.78 1.60 -0.85
N GLY A 64 -13.60 1.47 -2.16
CA GLY A 64 -13.21 0.24 -2.86
C GLY A 64 -11.70 0.02 -2.94
N VAL A 65 -10.87 0.87 -2.33
CA VAL A 65 -9.41 0.81 -2.38
C VAL A 65 -8.84 0.28 -1.07
N THR A 66 -7.84 -0.60 -1.19
CA THR A 66 -7.11 -1.17 -0.05
C THR A 66 -5.61 -1.16 -0.26
N ALA A 67 -4.86 -1.05 0.84
CA ALA A 67 -3.41 -1.20 0.91
C ALA A 67 -3.04 -1.70 2.31
N SER A 68 -2.55 -2.93 2.39
CA SER A 68 -2.05 -3.51 3.64
C SER A 68 -1.02 -4.61 3.36
N VAL A 69 0.03 -4.64 4.16
CA VAL A 69 1.00 -5.74 4.20
C VAL A 69 1.45 -5.99 5.63
N THR A 70 1.56 -7.25 6.01
CA THR A 70 2.07 -7.68 7.31
C THR A 70 3.21 -8.66 7.11
N ALA A 71 4.31 -8.46 7.83
CA ALA A 71 5.45 -9.35 7.84
C ALA A 71 6.11 -9.38 9.23
N LYS A 72 6.91 -10.40 9.48
CA LYS A 72 7.62 -10.58 10.76
C LYS A 72 9.12 -10.44 10.60
N ASP A 73 9.68 -11.15 9.62
CA ASP A 73 11.13 -11.27 9.46
C ASP A 73 11.76 -10.02 8.83
N ALA A 74 13.08 -9.90 8.98
CA ALA A 74 13.81 -8.82 8.34
C ALA A 74 13.76 -8.95 6.81
N GLY A 75 13.40 -7.88 6.12
CA GLY A 75 13.18 -7.89 4.68
C GLY A 75 12.50 -6.62 4.19
N SER A 76 12.23 -6.59 2.89
CA SER A 76 11.41 -5.56 2.24
C SER A 76 10.17 -6.22 1.66
N TYR A 77 9.00 -5.71 2.01
CA TYR A 77 7.71 -6.26 1.64
C TYR A 77 6.87 -5.16 1.00
N THR A 78 6.32 -5.43 -0.19
CA THR A 78 5.51 -4.45 -0.91
C THR A 78 4.14 -4.26 -0.23
N ASN A 79 3.80 -3.02 0.13
CA ASN A 79 2.44 -2.64 0.50
C ASN A 79 1.67 -2.29 -0.77
N LYS A 80 1.03 -3.30 -1.37
CA LYS A 80 0.39 -3.15 -2.66
C LYS A 80 -0.96 -2.43 -2.56
N ALA A 81 -1.11 -1.31 -3.27
CA ALA A 81 -2.40 -0.65 -3.41
C ALA A 81 -3.21 -1.32 -4.54
N ASN A 82 -4.51 -1.50 -4.33
CA ASN A 82 -5.43 -1.97 -5.36
C ASN A 82 -6.88 -1.58 -5.03
N GLY A 83 -7.72 -1.54 -6.06
CA GLY A 83 -9.14 -1.26 -5.92
C GLY A 83 -9.74 -0.71 -7.19
N VAL A 84 -11.02 -0.36 -7.11
CA VAL A 84 -11.75 0.33 -8.17
C VAL A 84 -12.65 1.38 -7.57
N ASP A 85 -13.01 2.38 -8.37
CA ASP A 85 -13.99 3.39 -8.01
C ASP A 85 -14.95 3.68 -9.18
N LYS A 86 -16.16 4.13 -8.85
CA LYS A 86 -17.21 4.41 -9.85
C LYS A 86 -17.00 5.75 -10.56
N ASN A 87 -16.40 6.73 -9.90
CA ASN A 87 -16.19 8.10 -10.36
C ASN A 87 -14.74 8.35 -10.80
N TYR A 88 -13.81 7.52 -10.35
CA TYR A 88 -12.38 7.68 -10.64
C TYR A 88 -11.77 6.53 -11.43
N ASP A 89 -10.95 6.89 -12.42
CA ASP A 89 -9.95 6.02 -13.02
C ASP A 89 -8.67 6.11 -12.17
N LEU A 90 -8.35 5.00 -11.51
CA LEU A 90 -7.31 4.95 -10.49
C LEU A 90 -5.98 4.43 -11.06
N THR A 91 -4.91 5.16 -10.77
CA THR A 91 -3.53 4.67 -10.89
C THR A 91 -2.95 4.41 -9.50
N PHE A 92 -2.13 3.37 -9.38
CA PHE A 92 -1.62 2.92 -8.09
C PHE A 92 -0.10 3.03 -8.03
N VAL A 93 0.39 3.55 -6.91
CA VAL A 93 1.79 3.53 -6.50
C VAL A 93 1.88 2.71 -5.23
N ASP A 94 2.67 1.63 -5.28
CA ASP A 94 2.85 0.74 -4.14
C ASP A 94 3.78 1.37 -3.09
N GLY A 95 3.50 1.08 -1.83
CA GLY A 95 4.37 1.42 -0.70
C GLY A 95 5.23 0.22 -0.30
N ALA A 96 5.94 0.34 0.83
CA ALA A 96 6.77 -0.73 1.37
C ALA A 96 6.71 -0.83 2.89
N LEU A 97 6.73 -2.05 3.42
CA LEU A 97 7.11 -2.35 4.79
C LEU A 97 8.56 -2.85 4.78
N ASN A 98 9.48 -2.05 5.33
CA ASN A 98 10.89 -2.41 5.45
C ASN A 98 11.19 -2.78 6.91
N ILE A 99 11.65 -4.01 7.15
CA ILE A 99 12.02 -4.51 8.47
C ILE A 99 13.54 -4.71 8.48
N ALA A 100 14.26 -3.84 9.17
CA ALA A 100 15.70 -3.94 9.36
C ALA A 100 16.05 -5.07 10.35
N LYS A 101 17.23 -5.69 10.18
CA LYS A 101 17.74 -6.68 11.14
C LYS A 101 17.99 -6.02 12.50
N ALA A 102 17.61 -6.70 13.58
CA ALA A 102 18.03 -6.35 14.93
C ALA A 102 19.54 -6.63 15.11
N LYS A 103 20.19 -5.85 15.96
CA LYS A 103 21.59 -6.09 16.34
C LYS A 103 21.64 -7.19 17.41
N ALA A 104 22.54 -8.14 17.23
CA ALA A 104 22.92 -9.12 18.24
C ALA A 104 24.45 -9.12 18.37
N THR A 105 24.93 -9.24 19.60
CA THR A 105 26.35 -9.41 19.91
C THR A 105 26.56 -10.85 20.31
N VAL A 106 27.53 -11.53 19.68
CA VAL A 106 27.96 -12.86 20.07
C VAL A 106 29.34 -12.74 20.70
N THR A 107 29.48 -13.26 21.93
CA THR A 107 30.73 -13.21 22.70
C THR A 107 31.28 -14.62 22.85
N ALA A 108 32.47 -14.87 22.34
CA ALA A 108 33.14 -16.16 22.53
C ALA A 108 33.50 -16.39 24.01
N ASN A 109 33.39 -17.64 24.47
CA ASN A 109 33.73 -17.98 25.85
C ASN A 109 35.22 -17.74 26.13
N SER A 110 35.51 -17.18 27.30
CA SER A 110 36.87 -17.06 27.83
C SER A 110 37.11 -18.16 28.87
N VAL A 111 38.19 -18.93 28.72
CA VAL A 111 38.59 -19.99 29.65
C VAL A 111 40.09 -19.89 29.93
N SER A 112 40.47 -20.26 31.16
CA SER A 112 41.86 -20.30 31.61
C SER A 112 42.25 -21.72 32.03
N THR A 113 43.44 -22.17 31.62
CA THR A 113 43.98 -23.48 32.02
C THR A 113 45.43 -23.35 32.49
N VAL A 114 45.89 -24.26 33.34
CA VAL A 114 47.31 -24.38 33.68
C VAL A 114 48.03 -25.23 32.62
N TYR A 115 49.28 -24.87 32.28
CA TYR A 115 50.10 -25.63 31.32
C TYR A 115 50.36 -27.06 31.81
N ASN A 116 50.03 -28.05 30.99
CA ASN A 116 50.17 -29.49 31.27
C ASN A 116 50.91 -30.27 30.16
N GLY A 117 51.30 -29.59 29.07
CA GLY A 117 51.95 -30.21 27.91
C GLY A 117 51.01 -30.92 26.93
N GLN A 118 49.68 -30.78 27.07
CA GLN A 118 48.69 -31.29 26.12
C GLN A 118 48.00 -30.14 25.36
N ASN A 119 47.28 -30.49 24.28
CA ASN A 119 46.43 -29.56 23.56
C ASN A 119 45.26 -29.11 24.44
N GLN A 120 45.11 -27.79 24.58
CA GLN A 120 44.02 -27.17 25.33
C GLN A 120 42.99 -26.61 24.36
N THR A 121 41.70 -26.72 24.68
CA THR A 121 40.61 -26.23 23.83
C THR A 121 39.65 -25.32 24.61
N ALA A 122 39.13 -24.32 23.92
CA ALA A 122 38.05 -23.45 24.37
C ALA A 122 36.88 -23.61 23.41
N SER A 123 35.65 -23.67 23.92
CA SER A 123 34.44 -23.83 23.10
C SER A 123 33.25 -23.05 23.66
N GLY A 124 32.30 -22.75 22.79
CA GLY A 124 31.05 -22.04 23.10
C GLY A 124 31.12 -20.52 22.98
N PHE A 125 29.94 -19.91 23.02
CA PHE A 125 29.69 -18.47 22.92
C PHE A 125 28.38 -18.14 23.66
N SER A 126 28.16 -16.87 23.97
CA SER A 126 26.91 -16.29 24.46
C SER A 126 26.41 -15.13 23.63
#